data_AF-A0AA88YC68-F1
#
_entry.id   AF-A0AA88YC68-F1
#
_cell.length_a   1.000
_cell.length_b   1.000
_cell.length_c   1.000
_cell.angle_alpha   90.00
_cell.angle_beta   90.00
_cell.angle_gamma   90.00
#
_symmetry.space_group_name_H-M   'P 1'
#
loop_
_entity.id
_entity.type
_entity.pdbx_description
1 polymer ?
#
loop_
_entity_poly.entity_id
_entity_poly.type
_entity_poly.pdbx_seq_one_letter_code
_entity_poly.pdbx_strand_id
1 'polypeptide(L)'
;MSKYEFELEKMKIQLQFEKEEKERHLQFEREKEEREKQERMHEKELQFELEKLKLGKSTKENPVPSPVKSEFDAAKNIRLVPKFQEKSVDKYFPHFEKIAANLKWPRDFWPTLLQSVLIGKAAEVYSALSIAESSDYDKVKDTILRAYQLVPEALKGHLN
;
A
#
# COMPACT_ATOMS: atom_id res chain seq x y z
N MET A 1 77.40 -13.68 -34.86
CA MET A 1 76.71 -12.42 -34.61
C MET A 1 77.68 -11.40 -34.05
N SER A 2 77.68 -10.19 -34.60
CA SER A 2 78.42 -9.04 -34.06
C SER A 2 77.81 -8.58 -32.73
N LYS A 3 78.62 -7.97 -31.85
CA LYS A 3 78.14 -7.34 -30.60
C LYS A 3 76.97 -6.38 -30.86
N TYR A 4 76.98 -5.70 -31.99
CA TYR A 4 75.92 -4.80 -32.43
C TYR A 4 74.60 -5.52 -32.75
N GLU A 5 74.66 -6.68 -33.39
CA GLU A 5 73.47 -7.48 -33.72
C GLU A 5 72.80 -8.04 -32.45
N PHE A 6 73.60 -8.43 -31.45
CA PHE A 6 73.10 -8.91 -30.17
C PHE A 6 72.38 -7.81 -29.37
N GLU A 7 72.94 -6.61 -29.30
CA GLU A 7 72.30 -5.45 -28.64
C GLU A 7 71.00 -5.05 -29.35
N LEU A 8 70.99 -5.08 -30.68
CA LEU A 8 69.79 -4.80 -31.47
C LEU A 8 68.68 -5.82 -31.20
N GLU A 9 69.02 -7.11 -31.11
CA GLU A 9 68.07 -8.19 -30.83
C GLU A 9 67.50 -8.08 -29.41
N LYS A 10 68.34 -7.79 -28.42
CA LYS A 10 67.91 -7.56 -27.04
C LYS A 10 66.95 -6.38 -26.93
N MET A 11 67.25 -5.28 -27.63
CA MET A 11 66.38 -4.09 -27.67
C MET A 11 65.04 -4.38 -28.34
N LYS A 12 65.01 -5.19 -29.41
CA LYS A 12 63.77 -5.61 -30.06
C LYS A 12 62.89 -6.47 -29.15
N ILE A 13 63.49 -7.44 -28.46
CA ILE A 13 62.78 -8.31 -27.50
C ILE A 13 62.17 -7.46 -26.37
N GLN A 14 62.92 -6.48 -25.86
CA GLN A 14 62.45 -5.62 -24.79
C GLN A 14 61.29 -4.72 -25.23
N LEU A 15 61.40 -4.14 -26.44
CA LEU A 15 60.31 -3.37 -27.05
C LEU A 15 59.06 -4.22 -27.32
N GLN A 16 59.24 -5.48 -27.74
CA GLN A 16 58.12 -6.41 -27.92
C GLN A 16 57.41 -6.69 -26.60
N PHE A 17 58.17 -6.97 -25.53
CA PHE A 17 57.58 -7.24 -24.21
C PHE A 17 56.83 -6.03 -23.67
N GLU A 18 57.39 -4.84 -23.79
CA GLU A 18 56.74 -3.60 -23.36
C GLU A 18 55.47 -3.30 -24.17
N LYS A 19 55.50 -3.55 -25.48
CA LYS A 19 54.32 -3.41 -26.33
C LYS A 19 53.22 -4.41 -25.96
N GLU A 20 53.59 -5.66 -25.70
CA GLU A 20 52.65 -6.73 -25.34
C GLU A 20 52.02 -6.49 -23.96
N GLU A 21 52.79 -6.05 -22.97
CA GLU A 21 52.30 -5.64 -21.66
C GLU A 21 51.33 -4.47 -21.76
N LYS A 22 51.68 -3.46 -22.58
CA LYS A 22 50.81 -2.31 -22.81
C LYS A 22 49.52 -2.72 -23.51
N GLU A 23 49.57 -3.61 -24.50
CA GLU A 23 48.39 -4.14 -25.18
C GLU A 23 47.50 -4.94 -24.21
N ARG A 24 48.07 -5.79 -23.35
CA ARG A 24 47.34 -6.50 -22.28
C ARG A 24 46.66 -5.54 -21.32
N HIS A 25 47.38 -4.50 -20.88
CA HIS A 25 46.83 -3.50 -19.97
C HIS A 25 45.66 -2.74 -20.60
N LEU A 26 45.80 -2.29 -21.85
CA LEU A 26 44.72 -1.64 -22.58
C LEU A 26 43.52 -2.57 -22.79
N GLN A 27 43.76 -3.86 -23.03
CA GLN A 27 42.68 -4.84 -23.19
C GLN A 27 41.92 -5.06 -21.89
N PHE A 28 42.62 -5.17 -20.76
CA PHE A 28 42.01 -5.29 -19.45
C PHE A 28 41.17 -4.06 -19.09
N GLU A 29 41.69 -2.86 -19.32
CA GLU A 29 40.95 -1.62 -19.06
C GLU A 29 39.69 -1.50 -19.93
N ARG A 30 39.76 -1.88 -21.22
CA ARG A 30 38.58 -1.93 -22.10
C ARG A 30 37.53 -2.94 -21.62
N GLU A 31 37.95 -4.15 -21.26
CA GLU A 31 37.03 -5.18 -20.77
C GLU A 31 36.35 -4.76 -19.47
N LYS A 32 37.11 -4.12 -18.57
CA LYS A 32 36.59 -3.55 -17.34
C LYS A 32 35.57 -2.45 -17.61
N GLU A 33 35.87 -1.53 -18.52
CA GLU A 33 34.95 -0.45 -18.91
C GLU A 33 33.66 -0.99 -19.56
N GLU A 34 33.78 -2.01 -20.42
CA GLU A 34 32.63 -2.69 -21.02
C GLU A 34 31.77 -3.39 -19.97
N ARG A 35 32.39 -4.08 -19.00
CA ARG A 35 31.68 -4.73 -17.90
C ARG A 35 30.93 -3.72 -17.04
N GLU A 36 31.59 -2.64 -16.65
CA GLU A 36 30.95 -1.55 -15.90
C GLU A 36 29.81 -0.90 -16.71
N LYS A 37 29.98 -0.75 -18.03
CA LYS A 37 28.93 -0.23 -18.90
C LYS A 37 27.74 -1.19 -18.98
N GLN A 38 27.98 -2.49 -19.08
CA GLN A 38 26.92 -3.51 -19.07
C GLN A 38 26.18 -3.53 -17.74
N GLU A 39 26.89 -3.46 -16.61
CA GLU A 39 26.27 -3.39 -15.27
C GLU A 39 25.43 -2.12 -15.13
N ARG A 40 25.94 -0.95 -15.54
CA ARG A 40 25.17 0.30 -15.54
C ARG A 40 23.94 0.23 -16.44
N MET A 41 24.04 -0.43 -17.59
CA MET A 41 22.90 -0.62 -18.50
C MET A 41 21.86 -1.57 -17.90
N HIS A 42 22.30 -2.68 -17.31
CA HIS A 42 21.42 -3.64 -16.65
C HIS A 42 20.72 -3.05 -15.43
N GLU A 43 21.43 -2.25 -14.63
CA GLU A 43 20.84 -1.50 -13.51
C GLU A 43 19.79 -0.50 -14.00
N LYS A 44 20.08 0.25 -15.06
CA LYS A 44 19.10 1.17 -15.68
C LYS A 44 17.89 0.44 -16.24
N GLU A 45 18.08 -0.73 -16.85
CA GLU A 45 16.99 -1.55 -17.38
C GLU A 45 16.10 -2.07 -16.25
N LEU A 46 16.70 -2.59 -15.16
CA LEU A 46 15.97 -3.03 -13.98
C LEU A 46 15.24 -1.87 -13.30
N GLN A 47 15.87 -0.69 -13.22
CA GLN A 47 15.22 0.52 -12.72
C GLN A 47 14.02 0.91 -13.58
N PHE A 48 14.16 0.88 -14.91
CA PHE A 48 13.08 1.19 -15.83
C PHE A 48 11.94 0.17 -15.72
N GLU A 49 12.24 -1.11 -15.56
CA GLU A 49 11.24 -2.17 -15.37
C GLU A 49 10.50 -2.01 -14.03
N LEU A 50 11.21 -1.71 -12.95
CA LEU A 50 10.62 -1.40 -11.64
C LEU A 50 9.75 -0.14 -11.70
N GLU A 51 10.19 0.89 -12.42
CA GLU A 51 9.42 2.11 -12.65
C GLU A 51 8.16 1.84 -13.47
N LYS A 52 8.25 1.04 -14.53
CA LYS A 52 7.10 0.60 -15.33
C LYS A 52 6.12 -0.24 -14.51
N LEU A 53 6.59 -1.09 -13.59
CA LEU A 53 5.75 -1.84 -12.65
C LEU A 53 5.09 -0.94 -11.60
N LYS A 54 5.78 0.11 -11.14
CA LYS A 54 5.19 1.15 -10.28
C LYS A 54 4.11 1.94 -11.02
N LEU A 55 4.38 2.37 -12.26
CA LEU A 55 3.46 3.15 -13.07
C LEU A 55 2.28 2.32 -13.59
N GLY A 56 2.50 1.04 -13.88
CA GLY A 56 1.44 0.08 -14.22
C GLY A 56 0.51 -0.26 -13.06
N LYS A 57 0.90 0.08 -11.81
CA LYS A 57 -0.01 0.13 -10.65
C LYS A 57 -0.75 1.46 -10.51
N SER A 58 -0.34 2.51 -11.23
CA SER A 58 -1.00 3.84 -11.26
C SER A 58 -2.01 4.02 -12.39
N THR A 59 -2.57 2.93 -12.96
CA THR A 59 -3.94 2.99 -13.53
C THR A 59 -5.03 2.93 -12.46
N LYS A 60 -4.65 2.94 -11.17
CA LYS A 60 -5.44 3.53 -10.09
C LYS A 60 -4.53 4.39 -9.20
N GLU A 61 -4.51 5.68 -9.53
CA GLU A 61 -4.29 6.83 -8.64
C GLU A 61 -2.83 7.17 -8.23
N ASN A 62 -2.56 8.48 -8.15
CA ASN A 62 -1.25 9.14 -8.01
C ASN A 62 -0.64 9.01 -6.61
N PRO A 63 0.70 9.10 -6.45
CA PRO A 63 1.24 9.66 -5.21
C PRO A 63 2.34 10.71 -5.43
N VAL A 64 2.02 11.93 -5.02
CA VAL A 64 2.96 12.90 -4.44
C VAL A 64 3.53 12.27 -3.15
N PRO A 65 4.81 12.46 -2.79
CA PRO A 65 5.37 11.88 -1.56
C PRO A 65 4.89 12.68 -0.34
N SER A 66 3.62 12.49 -0.01
CA SER A 66 3.06 12.76 1.30
C SER A 66 3.30 11.51 2.16
N PRO A 67 3.41 11.61 3.50
CA PRO A 67 3.39 10.44 4.36
C PRO A 67 1.98 9.83 4.26
N VAL A 68 1.76 9.00 3.24
CA VAL A 68 0.48 8.36 2.97
C VAL A 68 0.24 7.36 4.09
N LYS A 69 -0.50 7.82 5.10
CA LYS A 69 -1.36 6.96 5.90
C LYS A 69 -1.98 5.98 4.91
N SER A 70 -1.71 4.69 5.07
CA SER A 70 -2.44 3.63 4.38
C SER A 70 -3.91 4.02 4.35
N GLU A 71 -4.40 4.49 3.21
CA GLU A 71 -5.74 5.05 3.11
C GLU A 71 -6.70 3.91 3.47
N PHE A 72 -7.51 4.13 4.49
CA PHE A 72 -8.35 3.07 5.00
C PHE A 72 -9.44 2.77 3.97
N ASP A 73 -9.35 1.60 3.33
CA ASP A 73 -10.33 1.17 2.34
C ASP A 73 -11.57 0.61 3.05
N ALA A 74 -12.55 1.49 3.31
CA ALA A 74 -13.80 1.11 3.93
C ALA A 74 -14.53 0.01 3.14
N ALA A 75 -14.53 0.07 1.80
CA ALA A 75 -15.22 -0.91 0.95
C ALA A 75 -14.70 -2.33 1.14
N LYS A 76 -13.38 -2.50 1.30
CA LYS A 76 -12.79 -3.81 1.62
C LYS A 76 -13.14 -4.29 3.02
N ASN A 77 -13.39 -3.38 3.97
CA ASN A 77 -13.67 -3.73 5.37
C ASN A 77 -15.15 -3.98 5.67
N ILE A 78 -16.08 -3.56 4.80
CA ILE A 78 -17.53 -3.81 4.96
C ILE A 78 -17.83 -5.30 5.24
N ARG A 79 -17.14 -6.24 4.57
CA ARG A 79 -17.35 -7.69 4.77
C ARG A 79 -17.03 -8.19 6.18
N LEU A 80 -16.25 -7.42 6.95
CA LEU A 80 -15.83 -7.73 8.32
C LEU A 80 -16.73 -7.05 9.36
N VAL A 81 -17.66 -6.19 8.92
CA VAL A 81 -18.62 -5.55 9.81
C VAL A 81 -19.66 -6.58 10.25
N PRO A 82 -19.89 -6.75 11.57
CA PRO A 82 -20.94 -7.63 12.06
C PRO A 82 -22.30 -7.24 11.53
N LYS A 83 -23.12 -8.25 11.21
CA LYS A 83 -24.51 -8.03 10.81
C LYS A 83 -25.29 -7.37 11.93
N PHE A 84 -26.05 -6.34 11.60
CA PHE A 84 -26.93 -5.67 12.56
C PHE A 84 -28.09 -6.57 12.97
N GLN A 85 -28.48 -6.51 14.24
CA GLN A 85 -29.59 -7.29 14.80
C GLN A 85 -30.50 -6.38 15.64
N GLU A 86 -31.71 -6.10 15.14
CA GLU A 86 -32.68 -5.21 15.78
C GLU A 86 -33.15 -5.67 17.17
N LYS A 87 -33.03 -6.97 17.48
CA LYS A 87 -33.41 -7.54 18.79
C LYS A 87 -32.38 -7.31 19.90
N SER A 88 -31.16 -6.92 19.54
CA SER A 88 -30.00 -6.85 20.45
C SER A 88 -29.15 -5.62 20.15
N VAL A 89 -29.79 -4.48 19.87
CA VAL A 89 -29.11 -3.23 19.48
C VAL A 89 -28.14 -2.76 20.58
N ASP A 90 -28.51 -2.97 21.85
CA ASP A 90 -27.68 -2.69 23.02
C ASP A 90 -26.35 -3.46 23.02
N LYS A 91 -26.35 -4.69 22.51
CA LYS A 91 -25.16 -5.56 22.42
C LYS A 91 -24.37 -5.35 21.14
N TYR A 92 -25.02 -4.84 20.10
CA TYR A 92 -24.41 -4.67 18.79
C TYR A 92 -23.26 -3.66 18.79
N PHE A 93 -23.47 -2.46 19.36
CA PHE A 93 -22.44 -1.41 19.35
C PHE A 93 -21.15 -1.80 20.08
N PRO A 94 -21.19 -2.36 21.30
CA PRO A 94 -19.98 -2.88 21.96
C PRO A 94 -19.25 -3.95 21.13
N HIS A 95 -19.99 -4.79 20.40
CA HIS A 95 -19.41 -5.82 19.54
C HIS A 95 -18.71 -5.21 18.32
N PHE A 96 -19.36 -4.25 17.66
CA PHE A 96 -18.79 -3.48 16.56
C PHE A 96 -17.52 -2.73 16.98
N GLU A 97 -17.57 -1.99 18.11
CA GLU A 97 -16.44 -1.22 18.64
C GLU A 97 -15.22 -2.11 18.92
N LYS A 98 -15.44 -3.30 19.49
CA LYS A 98 -14.37 -4.26 19.77
C LYS A 98 -13.67 -4.72 18.49
N ILE A 99 -14.44 -4.99 17.43
CA ILE A 99 -13.88 -5.40 16.13
C ILE A 99 -13.15 -4.24 15.47
N ALA A 100 -13.75 -3.06 15.47
CA ALA A 100 -13.17 -1.85 14.90
C ALA A 100 -11.85 -1.47 15.58
N ALA A 101 -11.77 -1.58 16.91
CA ALA A 101 -10.56 -1.35 17.68
C ALA A 101 -9.48 -2.40 17.37
N ASN A 102 -9.85 -3.69 17.34
CA ASN A 102 -8.91 -4.79 17.04
C ASN A 102 -8.31 -4.67 15.63
N LEU A 103 -9.12 -4.27 14.64
CA LEU A 103 -8.71 -4.08 13.26
C LEU A 103 -8.15 -2.68 12.98
N LYS A 104 -8.06 -1.82 14.01
CA LYS A 104 -7.55 -0.45 13.95
C LYS A 104 -8.24 0.40 12.88
N TRP A 105 -9.56 0.24 12.73
CA TRP A 105 -10.35 1.05 11.81
C TRP A 105 -10.34 2.51 12.28
N PRO A 106 -10.01 3.49 11.41
CA PRO A 106 -10.07 4.89 11.79
C PRO A 106 -11.51 5.29 12.10
N ARG A 107 -11.68 6.03 13.19
CA ARG A 107 -12.99 6.37 13.75
C ARG A 107 -13.88 7.13 12.76
N ASP A 108 -13.28 7.94 11.90
CA ASP A 108 -13.96 8.72 10.86
C ASP A 108 -14.73 7.85 9.86
N PHE A 109 -14.35 6.57 9.69
CA PHE A 109 -15.03 5.63 8.78
C PHE A 109 -16.07 4.74 9.47
N TRP A 110 -16.17 4.79 10.80
CA TRP A 110 -17.11 3.95 11.54
C TRP A 110 -18.57 4.19 11.14
N PRO A 111 -19.03 5.43 10.91
CA PRO A 111 -20.41 5.65 10.45
C PRO A 111 -20.68 5.04 9.07
N THR A 112 -19.74 5.15 8.13
CA THR A 112 -19.84 4.53 6.80
C THR A 112 -19.92 3.01 6.88
N LEU A 113 -19.10 2.40 7.75
CA LEU A 113 -19.13 0.96 7.99
C LEU A 113 -20.45 0.52 8.63
N LEU A 114 -20.95 1.27 9.61
CA LEU A 114 -22.25 1.01 10.22
C LEU A 114 -23.38 1.09 9.20
N GLN A 115 -23.46 2.17 8.42
CA GLN A 115 -24.49 2.38 7.41
C GLN A 115 -24.65 1.15 6.48
N SER A 116 -23.54 0.49 6.13
CA SER A 116 -23.55 -0.68 5.24
C SER A 116 -24.30 -1.90 5.76
N VAL A 117 -24.53 -1.98 7.08
CA VAL A 117 -25.17 -3.12 7.74
C VAL A 117 -26.44 -2.76 8.50
N LEU A 118 -26.75 -1.47 8.68
CA LEU A 118 -28.01 -1.04 9.27
C LEU A 118 -29.19 -1.46 8.40
N ILE A 119 -30.26 -1.90 9.05
CA ILE A 119 -31.51 -2.33 8.42
C ILE A 119 -32.70 -1.82 9.23
N GLY A 120 -33.89 -1.85 8.63
CA GLY A 120 -35.14 -1.52 9.31
C GLY A 120 -35.11 -0.13 9.95
N LYS A 121 -35.58 -0.04 11.20
CA LYS A 121 -35.70 1.24 11.92
C LYS A 121 -34.36 1.96 12.08
N ALA A 122 -33.26 1.23 12.26
CA ALA A 122 -31.94 1.84 12.39
C ALA A 122 -31.49 2.55 11.10
N ALA A 123 -31.80 1.97 9.93
CA ALA A 123 -31.50 2.58 8.64
C ALA A 123 -32.36 3.83 8.38
N GLU A 124 -33.64 3.79 8.75
CA GLU A 124 -34.55 4.94 8.65
C GLU A 124 -34.06 6.13 9.50
N VAL A 125 -33.71 5.85 10.75
CA VAL A 125 -33.20 6.87 11.69
C VAL A 125 -31.88 7.44 11.21
N TYR A 126 -30.96 6.60 10.73
CA TYR A 126 -29.70 7.05 10.16
C TYR A 126 -29.91 7.95 8.94
N SER A 127 -30.87 7.62 8.06
CA SER A 127 -31.16 8.39 6.85
C SER A 127 -31.82 9.75 7.14
N ALA A 128 -32.44 9.90 8.32
CA ALA A 128 -33.03 11.16 8.76
C ALA A 128 -32.00 12.13 9.37
N LEU A 129 -30.78 11.66 9.68
CA LEU A 129 -29.70 12.50 10.20
C LEU A 129 -29.14 13.42 9.10
N SER A 130 -28.75 14.63 9.48
CA SER A 130 -28.00 15.51 8.58
C SER A 130 -26.61 14.94 8.28
N ILE A 131 -25.95 15.44 7.24
CA ILE A 131 -24.58 15.02 6.86
C ILE A 131 -23.58 15.21 8.02
N ALA A 132 -23.73 16.27 8.80
CA ALA A 132 -22.87 16.55 9.94
C ALA A 132 -23.13 15.61 11.14
N GLU A 133 -24.34 15.06 11.25
CA GLU A 133 -24.70 14.12 12.32
C GLU A 133 -24.38 12.68 11.92
N SER A 134 -24.62 12.32 10.67
CA SER A 134 -24.32 10.97 10.14
C SER A 134 -22.82 10.71 9.96
N SER A 135 -21.99 11.75 9.95
CA SER A 135 -20.52 11.61 9.97
C SER A 135 -19.92 11.49 11.38
N ASP A 136 -20.74 11.66 12.43
CA ASP A 136 -20.31 11.53 13.83
C ASP A 136 -20.81 10.20 14.41
N TYR A 137 -19.87 9.29 14.68
CA TYR A 137 -20.17 7.97 15.23
C TYR A 137 -20.97 8.02 16.54
N ASP A 138 -20.61 8.93 17.45
CA ASP A 138 -21.24 9.00 18.76
C ASP A 138 -22.70 9.44 18.62
N LYS A 139 -22.97 10.42 17.74
CA LYS A 139 -24.35 10.84 17.43
C LYS A 139 -25.16 9.75 16.75
N VAL A 140 -24.57 9.03 15.79
CA VAL A 140 -25.24 7.91 15.11
C VAL A 140 -25.63 6.83 16.11
N LYS A 141 -24.68 6.41 16.97
CA LYS A 141 -24.91 5.42 18.01
C LYS A 141 -26.02 5.85 18.97
N ASP A 142 -25.94 7.06 19.51
CA ASP A 142 -26.93 7.58 20.45
C ASP A 142 -28.32 7.66 19.83
N THR A 143 -28.43 8.15 18.59
CA THR A 143 -29.73 8.32 17.92
C THR A 143 -30.38 6.97 17.66
N ILE A 144 -29.62 5.98 17.19
CA ILE A 144 -30.12 4.63 16.98
C ILE A 144 -30.54 4.02 18.31
N LEU A 145 -29.71 4.06 19.35
CA LEU A 145 -30.06 3.52 20.67
C LEU A 145 -31.34 4.15 21.23
N ARG A 146 -31.47 5.48 21.15
CA ARG A 146 -32.70 6.18 21.58
C ARG A 146 -33.91 5.74 20.77
N ALA A 147 -33.78 5.57 19.46
CA ALA A 147 -34.89 5.12 18.63
C ALA A 147 -35.40 3.72 19.04
N TYR A 148 -34.52 2.81 19.47
CA TYR A 148 -34.93 1.49 19.95
C TYR A 148 -35.35 1.47 21.42
N GLN A 149 -34.88 2.41 22.25
CA GLN A 149 -35.36 2.61 23.63
C GLN A 149 -36.73 3.29 23.70
N LEU A 150 -37.05 4.16 22.75
CA LEU A 150 -38.31 4.90 22.67
C LEU A 150 -39.46 4.10 22.05
N VAL A 151 -39.32 2.79 21.87
CA VAL A 151 -40.46 1.93 21.54
C VAL A 151 -41.23 1.71 22.84
N PRO A 152 -42.47 2.21 22.97
CA PRO A 152 -43.33 1.75 24.03
C PRO A 152 -43.49 0.25 23.86
N GLU A 153 -43.18 -0.52 24.89
CA GLU A 153 -43.43 -1.95 25.01
C GLU A 153 -44.92 -2.36 24.85
N ALA A 154 -45.79 -1.49 24.32
CA ALA A 154 -47.22 -1.69 24.15
C ALA A 154 -47.61 -2.72 23.07
N LEU A 155 -46.65 -3.29 22.33
CA LEU A 155 -46.87 -4.38 21.36
C LEU A 155 -46.24 -5.73 21.78
N LYS A 156 -45.71 -5.85 23.01
CA LYS A 156 -45.30 -7.15 23.57
C LYS A 156 -46.42 -7.85 24.35
N GLY A 157 -47.59 -7.22 24.52
CA GLY A 157 -48.69 -7.69 25.36
C GLY A 157 -50.04 -7.91 24.67
N HIS A 158 -50.10 -7.98 23.34
CA HIS A 158 -51.32 -8.38 22.62
C HIS A 158 -50.98 -9.51 21.65
N LEU A 159 -50.87 -10.71 22.21
CA LEU A 159 -51.06 -12.03 21.57
C LEU A 159 -50.71 -13.07 22.64
N ASN A 160 -51.64 -13.31 23.56
CA ASN A 160 -51.89 -14.59 24.24
C ASN A 160 -53.24 -14.50 24.97
#